data_AF-A0A350T5J4-F1
#
_entry.id   AF-A0A350T5J4-F1
#
_cell.length_a   1.000
_cell.length_b   1.000
_cell.length_c   1.000
_cell.angle_alpha   90.00
_cell.angle_beta   90.00
_cell.angle_gamma   90.00
#
_symmetry.space_group_name_H-M   'P 1'
#
loop_
_entity.id
_entity.type
_entity.pdbx_description
1 polymer ?
#
loop_
_entity_poly.entity_id
_entity_poly.type
_entity_poly.pdbx_seq_one_letter_code
_entity_poly.pdbx_strand_id
1 'polypeptide(L)'
;FIPLHGIETVVRAAALLERRSVPARFELVGTGQTYQAARTLANELGAQSIAWTDWIPFDRLGARLRAADVVLGVFDGGAKAARVIPNKVYQST
;
A
#
# COMPACT_ATOMS: atom_id res chain seq x y z
N PHE A 1 3.13 9.31 19.89
CA PHE A 1 3.15 10.44 18.94
C PHE A 1 4.61 10.68 18.53
N ILE A 2 5.03 10.02 17.45
CA ILE A 2 6.30 10.10 16.72
C ILE A 2 5.89 9.89 15.23
N PRO A 3 6.51 10.53 14.23
CA PRO A 3 5.94 10.67 12.88
C PRO A 3 5.55 9.33 12.24
N LEU A 4 4.24 9.20 12.04
CA LEU A 4 3.50 8.00 11.71
C LEU A 4 3.49 7.81 10.19
N HIS A 5 4.63 7.46 9.59
CA HIS A 5 4.84 7.49 8.14
C HIS A 5 4.17 6.36 7.33
N GLY A 6 3.05 5.79 7.77
CA GLY A 6 2.47 4.60 7.16
C GLY A 6 2.09 4.76 5.68
N ILE A 7 1.23 5.73 5.36
CA ILE A 7 0.77 5.96 3.98
C ILE A 7 1.75 6.83 3.19
N GLU A 8 2.34 7.85 3.82
CA GLU A 8 3.33 8.71 3.17
C GLU A 8 4.54 7.92 2.67
N THR A 9 5.03 6.96 3.47
CA THR A 9 6.13 6.07 3.04
C THR A 9 5.73 5.24 1.83
N VAL A 10 4.51 4.69 1.83
CA VAL A 10 4.01 3.90 0.69
C VAL A 10 3.96 4.76 -0.58
N VAL A 11 3.44 5.99 -0.50
CA VAL A 11 3.39 6.91 -1.64
C VAL A 11 4.80 7.28 -2.13
N ARG A 12 5.74 7.59 -1.22
CA ARG A 12 7.15 7.87 -1.57
C ARG A 12 7.84 6.67 -2.19
N ALA A 13 7.58 5.46 -1.69
CA ALA A 13 8.12 4.22 -2.22
C ALA A 13 7.58 3.94 -3.63
N ALA A 14 6.27 4.12 -3.86
CA ALA A 14 5.68 4.00 -5.19
C ALA A 14 6.35 4.93 -6.20
N ALA A 15 6.49 6.22 -5.86
CA ALA A 15 7.18 7.20 -6.70
C ALA A 15 8.64 6.82 -6.98
N LEU A 16 9.35 6.26 -5.98
CA LEU A 16 10.74 5.84 -6.13
C LEU A 16 10.87 4.63 -7.07
N LEU A 17 10.00 3.64 -6.93
CA LEU A 17 10.00 2.44 -7.77
C LEU A 17 9.67 2.79 -9.23
N GLU A 18 8.71 3.68 -9.43
CA GLU A 18 8.34 4.19 -10.75
C GLU A 18 9.51 4.91 -11.44
N ARG A 19 10.19 5.82 -10.73
CA ARG A 19 11.41 6.48 -11.23
C ARG A 19 12.53 5.50 -11.58
N ARG A 20 12.58 4.34 -10.93
CA ARG A 20 13.54 3.27 -11.20
C ARG A 20 13.07 2.29 -12.27
N SER A 21 11.92 2.56 -12.91
CA SER A 21 11.29 1.67 -13.90
C SER A 21 11.01 0.25 -13.36
N VAL A 22 10.76 0.14 -12.04
CA VAL A 22 10.35 -1.13 -11.43
C VAL A 22 8.85 -1.29 -11.65
N PRO A 23 8.38 -2.41 -12.25
CA PRO A 23 6.96 -2.63 -12.51
C PRO A 23 6.23 -3.02 -11.22
N ALA A 24 5.89 -2.01 -10.41
CA ALA A 24 5.11 -2.16 -9.19
C ALA A 24 3.84 -1.33 -9.28
N ARG A 25 2.71 -1.92 -8.87
CA ARG A 25 1.42 -1.24 -8.74
C ARG A 25 0.96 -1.27 -7.29
N PHE A 26 0.50 -0.12 -6.82
CA PHE A 26 -0.03 0.04 -5.48
C PHE A 26 -1.55 0.25 -5.57
N GLU A 27 -2.31 -0.36 -4.65
CA GLU A 27 -3.72 -0.04 -4.46
C GLU A 27 -3.93 0.42 -3.02
N LEU A 28 -4.36 1.67 -2.85
CA LEU A 28 -4.72 2.25 -1.56
C LEU A 28 -6.25 2.24 -1.44
N VAL A 29 -6.75 1.47 -0.47
CA VAL A 29 -8.18 1.32 -0.22
C VAL A 29 -8.58 2.08 1.03
N GLY A 30 -9.61 2.92 0.93
CA GLY A 30 -10.15 3.68 2.06
C GLY A 30 -10.11 5.19 1.84
N THR A 31 -11.08 5.89 2.44
CA THR A 31 -11.21 7.35 2.46
C THR A 31 -10.92 7.94 3.84
N GLY A 32 -10.02 7.29 4.60
CA GLY A 32 -9.66 7.73 5.95
C GLY A 32 -9.03 9.12 6.00
N GLN A 33 -8.76 9.61 7.21
CA GLN A 33 -8.28 10.97 7.48
C GLN A 33 -7.03 11.39 6.67
N THR A 34 -6.15 10.44 6.35
CA THR A 34 -4.91 10.67 5.60
C THR A 34 -5.07 10.61 4.09
N TYR A 35 -6.27 10.31 3.57
CA TYR A 35 -6.52 10.14 2.13
C TYR A 35 -6.14 11.38 1.32
N GLN A 36 -6.59 12.56 1.76
CA GLN A 36 -6.31 13.82 1.06
C GLN A 36 -4.81 14.15 1.07
N ALA A 37 -4.15 14.02 2.22
CA ALA A 37 -2.71 14.26 2.32
C ALA A 37 -1.90 13.32 1.42
N ALA A 38 -2.28 12.04 1.38
CA ALA A 38 -1.62 11.04 0.54
C ALA A 38 -1.83 11.32 -0.97
N ARG A 39 -3.04 11.75 -1.36
CA ARG A 39 -3.36 12.17 -2.73
C ARG A 39 -2.52 13.37 -3.17
N THR A 40 -2.45 14.40 -2.32
CA THR A 40 -1.61 15.57 -2.58
C THR A 40 -0.15 15.18 -2.77
N LEU A 41 0.40 14.37 -1.85
CA LEU A 41 1.78 13.90 -1.94
C LEU A 41 2.05 13.07 -3.20
N ALA A 42 1.10 12.22 -3.61
CA ALA A 42 1.25 11.43 -4.83
C ALA A 42 1.29 12.32 -6.08
N ASN A 43 0.45 13.35 -6.12
CA ASN A 43 0.45 14.34 -7.21
C ASN A 43 1.76 15.14 -7.24
N GLU A 44 2.23 15.62 -6.09
CA GLU A 44 3.51 16.35 -5.97
C GLU A 44 4.71 15.52 -6.42
N LEU A 45 4.70 14.22 -6.12
CA LEU A 45 5.77 13.29 -6.51
C LEU A 45 5.60 12.71 -7.92
N GLY A 46 4.48 13.01 -8.59
CA GLY A 46 4.14 12.48 -9.91
C GLY A 46 3.90 10.96 -9.94
N ALA A 47 3.50 10.34 -8.84
CA ALA A 47 3.34 8.89 -8.73
C ALA A 47 2.07 8.39 -9.46
N GLN A 48 2.23 7.77 -10.63
CA GLN A 48 1.13 7.22 -11.42
C GLN A 48 0.85 5.74 -11.11
N SER A 49 1.78 5.07 -10.44
CA SER A 49 1.69 3.66 -10.05
C SER A 49 0.68 3.35 -8.94
N ILE A 50 -0.05 4.35 -8.42
CA ILE A 50 -1.00 4.22 -7.32
C ILE A 50 -2.45 4.28 -7.81
N ALA A 51 -3.17 3.17 -7.63
CA ALA A 51 -4.62 3.12 -7.73
C ALA A 51 -5.26 3.46 -6.38
N TRP A 52 -6.38 4.16 -6.42
CA TRP A 52 -7.10 4.63 -5.24
C TRP A 52 -8.53 4.11 -5.30
N THR A 53 -8.94 3.43 -4.24
CA THR A 53 -10.23 2.75 -4.17
C THR A 53 -10.92 3.20 -2.89
N ASP A 54 -12.13 3.77 -2.98
CA ASP A 54 -12.76 4.40 -1.82
C ASP A 54 -13.17 3.37 -0.74
N TRP A 55 -14.02 2.41 -1.11
CA TRP A 55 -14.51 1.39 -0.20
C TRP A 55 -14.69 0.08 -0.94
N ILE A 56 -14.36 -1.03 -0.28
CA ILE A 56 -14.58 -2.38 -0.80
C ILE A 56 -15.54 -3.09 0.15
N PRO A 57 -16.69 -3.57 -0.36
CA PRO A 57 -17.59 -4.43 0.41
C PRO A 57 -16.85 -5.63 1.02
N PHE A 58 -17.19 -5.98 2.27
CA PHE A 58 -16.46 -6.99 3.04
C PHE A 58 -16.43 -8.36 2.37
N ASP A 59 -17.52 -8.76 1.71
CA ASP A 59 -17.65 -9.97 0.90
C ASP A 59 -16.66 -10.00 -0.29
N ARG A 60 -16.29 -8.84 -0.84
CA ARG A 60 -15.33 -8.70 -1.94
C ARG A 60 -13.89 -8.50 -1.47
N LEU A 61 -13.69 -8.09 -0.22
CA LEU A 61 -12.36 -7.84 0.34
C LEU A 61 -11.47 -9.07 0.26
N GLY A 62 -12.00 -10.26 0.61
CA GLY A 62 -11.22 -11.50 0.57
C GLY A 62 -10.70 -11.83 -0.83
N ALA A 63 -11.49 -11.59 -1.88
CA ALA A 63 -11.05 -11.80 -3.26
C ALA A 63 -9.95 -10.81 -3.67
N ARG A 64 -10.06 -9.56 -3.23
CA ARG A 64 -9.05 -8.52 -3.50
C ARG A 64 -7.73 -8.79 -2.77
N LEU A 65 -7.78 -9.23 -1.52
CA LEU A 65 -6.59 -9.60 -0.77
C LEU A 65 -5.85 -10.80 -1.40
N ARG A 66 -6.58 -11.78 -1.92
CA ARG A 66 -5.98 -12.95 -2.62
C ARG A 66 -5.34 -12.60 -3.96
N ALA A 67 -5.82 -11.54 -4.62
CA ALA A 67 -5.28 -11.08 -5.89
C ALA A 67 -4.02 -10.21 -5.72
N ALA A 68 -3.75 -9.71 -4.52
CA ALA A 68 -2.56 -8.92 -4.23
C ALA A 68 -1.34 -9.81 -3.98
N ASP A 69 -0.19 -9.43 -4.54
CA ASP A 69 1.09 -10.10 -4.27
C ASP A 69 1.57 -9.86 -2.83
N VAL A 70 1.31 -8.64 -2.33
CA VAL A 70 1.68 -8.19 -0.99
C VAL A 70 0.54 -7.36 -0.42
N VAL A 71 0.11 -7.70 0.80
CA VAL A 71 -0.86 -6.92 1.56
C VAL A 71 -0.11 -6.15 2.64
N LEU A 72 -0.08 -4.82 2.50
CA LEU A 72 0.49 -3.93 3.49
C LEU A 72 -0.57 -3.63 4.55
N GLY A 73 -0.39 -4.21 5.74
CA GLY A 73 -1.29 -4.01 6.87
C GLY A 73 -1.05 -2.68 7.60
N VAL A 74 -1.25 -2.72 8.90
CA VAL A 74 -1.13 -1.55 9.78
C VAL A 74 0.34 -1.18 10.01
N PHE A 75 0.75 0.01 9.54
CA PHE A 75 2.03 0.64 9.87
C PHE A 75 1.94 1.46 11.18
N ASP A 76 1.29 0.91 12.20
CA ASP A 76 1.23 1.46 13.55
C ASP A 76 2.22 0.71 14.45
N GLY A 77 2.91 1.42 15.33
CA GLY A 77 4.02 0.91 16.16
C GLY A 77 3.61 -0.06 17.29
N GLY A 78 2.43 -0.67 17.19
CA GLY A 78 1.93 -1.68 18.11
C GLY A 78 2.22 -3.11 17.62
N ALA A 79 2.44 -4.03 18.56
CA ALA A 79 2.96 -5.39 18.41
C ALA A 79 2.18 -6.39 17.51
N LYS A 80 1.37 -5.94 16.54
CA LYS A 80 0.60 -6.77 15.60
C LYS A 80 1.00 -6.59 14.12
N ALA A 81 1.93 -5.69 13.80
CA ALA A 81 2.34 -5.42 12.42
C ALA A 81 3.29 -6.47 11.79
N ALA A 82 3.80 -7.43 12.58
CA ALA A 82 4.90 -8.32 12.18
C ALA A 82 4.47 -9.71 11.63
N ARG A 83 3.23 -9.91 11.18
CA ARG A 83 2.73 -11.24 10.79
C ARG A 83 2.25 -11.36 9.35
N VAL A 84 3.05 -10.85 8.41
CA VAL A 84 2.90 -11.23 6.99
C VAL A 84 4.28 -11.47 6.40
N ILE A 85 4.71 -12.73 6.43
CA ILE A 85 5.80 -13.21 5.57
C ILE A 85 5.14 -13.56 4.23
N PRO A 86 5.47 -12.90 3.11
CA PRO A 86 4.96 -13.27 1.80
C PRO A 86 5.52 -14.65 1.44
N ASN A 87 4.67 -15.66 1.59
CA ASN A 87 4.96 -17.01 1.16
C ASN A 87 4.87 -17.11 -0.37
N LYS A 88 5.86 -16.57 -1.09
CA LYS A 88 6.17 -16.93 -2.49
C LYS A 88 7.66 -16.84 -2.85
N VAL A 89 8.56 -16.90 -1.87
CA VAL A 89 9.99 -17.13 -2.13
C VAL A 89 10.35 -18.63 -2.04
N TYR A 90 9.38 -19.56 -1.99
CA TYR A 90 9.69 -20.99 -1.79
C TYR A 90 8.91 -22.00 -2.65
N GLN A 91 8.23 -21.60 -3.74
CA GLN A 91 7.61 -22.62 -4.60
C GLN A 91 7.73 -22.28 -6.08
N SER A 92 8.98 -22.24 -6.51
CA SER A 92 9.43 -22.36 -7.90
C SER A 92 10.43 -23.51 -7.99
N THR A 93 10.01 -24.71 -7.61
CA THR A 93 10.54 -25.97 -8.13
C THR A 93 9.37 -26.92 -8.29
#